data_AF-A0A2S9GYB6-F1
#
_entry.id   AF-A0A2S9GYB6-F1
#
_cell.length_a   1.000
_cell.length_b   1.000
_cell.length_c   1.000
_cell.angle_alpha   90.00
_cell.angle_beta   90.00
_cell.angle_gamma   90.00
#
_symmetry.space_group_name_H-M   'P 1'
#
loop_
_entity.id
_entity.type
_entity.pdbx_description
1 polymer ?
#
loop_
_entity_poly.entity_id
_entity_poly.type
_entity_poly.pdbx_seq_one_letter_code
_entity_poly.pdbx_strand_id
1 'polypeptide(L)'
;MSQLSPILRGGEDGYLMFWCPGCDRAHTVRHGTGLGERWGWNGNALKPTFTPSVLVTYPHWVPPITNENHEQYKENPWEQHQVKDICHSFVVDGRIQFLNDCTHSLAGQTVDLPEWPEETPC
;
A
#
# COMPACT_ATOMS: atom_id res chain seq x y z
N MET A 1 11.31 -10.27 -6.98
CA MET A 1 9.83 -10.23 -7.00
C MET A 1 9.34 -10.99 -8.21
N SER A 2 8.43 -11.94 -8.04
CA SER A 2 7.78 -12.69 -9.13
C SER A 2 6.34 -12.20 -9.30
N GLN A 3 5.87 -12.08 -10.54
CA GLN A 3 4.45 -11.80 -10.79
C GLN A 3 3.65 -13.09 -10.60
N LEU A 4 2.70 -13.10 -9.65
CA LEU A 4 1.83 -14.25 -9.40
C LEU A 4 0.53 -14.15 -10.22
N SER A 5 0.07 -12.92 -10.45
CA SER A 5 -1.10 -12.59 -11.27
C SER A 5 -1.01 -11.12 -11.75
N PRO A 6 -1.98 -10.63 -12.55
CA PRO A 6 -2.06 -9.21 -12.92
C PRO A 6 -2.21 -8.25 -11.72
N ILE A 7 -2.71 -8.73 -10.57
CA ILE A 7 -3.00 -7.91 -9.39
C ILE A 7 -2.10 -8.23 -8.18
N LEU A 8 -1.39 -9.36 -8.17
CA LEU A 8 -0.59 -9.84 -7.05
C LEU A 8 0.85 -10.19 -7.47
N ARG A 9 1.81 -9.67 -6.71
CA ARG A 9 3.24 -10.01 -6.83
C ARG A 9 3.70 -10.75 -5.58
N GLY A 10 4.60 -11.71 -5.77
CA GLY A 10 5.26 -12.48 -4.72
C GLY A 10 6.71 -12.05 -4.52
N GLY A 11 7.22 -12.27 -3.32
CA GLY A 11 8.64 -12.15 -2.98
C GLY A 11 9.12 -13.37 -2.20
N GLU A 12 10.39 -13.33 -1.79
CA GLU A 12 10.97 -14.32 -0.88
C GLU A 12 10.25 -14.29 0.49
N ASP A 13 10.52 -15.22 1.40
CA ASP A 13 9.99 -15.19 2.78
C ASP A 13 8.47 -14.95 2.95
N GLY A 14 7.68 -15.34 1.95
CA GLY A 14 6.23 -15.17 1.97
C GLY A 14 5.75 -13.73 1.80
N TYR A 15 6.53 -12.85 1.16
CA TYR A 15 6.04 -11.52 0.78
C TYR A 15 4.97 -11.63 -0.32
N LEU A 16 3.87 -10.91 -0.13
CA LEU A 16 2.86 -10.64 -1.13
C LEU A 16 2.65 -9.14 -1.23
N MET A 17 2.53 -8.65 -2.47
CA MET A 17 2.34 -7.24 -2.76
C MET A 17 1.15 -7.06 -3.69
N PHE A 18 0.37 -6.01 -3.47
CA PHE A 18 -0.74 -5.59 -4.34
C PHE A 18 -0.74 -4.06 -4.47
N TRP A 19 -1.29 -3.54 -5.56
CA TRP A 19 -1.43 -2.10 -5.74
C TRP A 19 -2.66 -1.58 -4.99
N CYS A 20 -2.48 -0.55 -4.15
CA CYS A 20 -3.57 0.12 -3.46
C CYS A 20 -3.98 1.38 -4.25
N PRO A 21 -5.19 1.44 -4.83
CA PRO A 21 -5.66 2.62 -5.56
C PRO A 21 -5.94 3.82 -4.66
N GLY A 22 -6.13 3.62 -3.35
CA GLY A 22 -6.35 4.72 -2.39
C GLY A 22 -5.08 5.46 -2.02
N CYS A 23 -3.97 4.72 -1.85
CA CYS A 23 -2.66 5.28 -1.54
C CYS A 23 -1.77 5.51 -2.76
N ASP A 24 -2.23 5.06 -3.94
CA ASP A 24 -1.50 5.04 -5.20
C ASP A 24 -0.08 4.46 -5.06
N ARG A 25 0.01 3.31 -4.38
CA ARG A 25 1.28 2.63 -4.10
C ARG A 25 1.11 1.15 -3.79
N ALA A 26 2.22 0.42 -3.83
CA ALA A 26 2.29 -0.97 -3.42
C ALA A 26 2.07 -1.12 -1.90
N HIS A 27 1.13 -1.98 -1.51
CA HIS A 27 0.98 -2.48 -0.15
C HIS A 27 1.58 -3.87 -0.05
N THR A 28 2.15 -4.18 1.11
CA THR A 28 2.83 -5.46 1.34
C THR A 28 2.25 -6.16 2.56
N VAL A 29 2.07 -7.47 2.44
CA VAL A 29 1.75 -8.37 3.54
C VAL A 29 2.72 -9.55 3.51
N ARG A 30 2.94 -10.19 4.65
CA ARG A 30 3.72 -11.42 4.73
C ARG A 30 2.82 -12.56 5.14
N HIS A 31 2.95 -13.73 4.52
CA HIS A 31 2.18 -14.93 4.88
C HIS A 31 3.09 -16.09 5.25
N GLY A 32 2.50 -17.16 5.78
CA GLY A 32 3.25 -18.37 6.17
C GLY A 32 3.98 -18.22 7.50
N THR A 33 5.01 -19.05 7.70
CA THR A 33 5.81 -19.05 8.93
C THR A 33 6.94 -18.03 8.86
N GLY A 34 7.34 -17.49 10.01
CA GLY A 34 8.48 -16.58 10.12
C GLY A 34 8.27 -15.49 11.17
N LEU A 35 9.24 -14.58 11.27
CA LEU A 35 9.24 -13.50 12.27
C LEU A 35 8.39 -12.30 11.82
N GLY A 36 7.65 -11.71 12.75
CA GLY A 36 6.80 -10.53 12.52
C GLY A 36 5.36 -10.88 12.15
N GLU A 37 4.58 -9.88 11.77
CA GLU A 37 3.17 -10.03 11.42
C GLU A 37 2.98 -10.97 10.22
N ARG A 38 2.01 -11.89 10.32
CA ARG A 38 1.73 -12.90 9.30
C ARG A 38 0.23 -12.98 9.04
N TRP A 39 -0.16 -12.68 7.81
CA TRP A 39 -1.52 -12.79 7.33
C TRP A 39 -1.78 -14.23 6.85
N GLY A 40 -2.97 -14.74 7.15
CA GLY A 40 -3.54 -15.85 6.41
C GLY A 40 -3.83 -15.42 4.98
N TRP A 41 -3.46 -16.27 4.02
CA TRP A 41 -3.76 -16.10 2.60
C TRP A 41 -4.46 -17.36 2.09
N ASN A 42 -5.50 -17.19 1.28
CA ASN A 42 -6.27 -18.29 0.68
C ASN A 42 -5.53 -19.06 -0.44
N GLY A 43 -4.31 -18.65 -0.79
CA GLY A 43 -3.53 -19.26 -1.88
C GLY A 43 -3.96 -18.86 -3.29
N ASN A 44 -4.95 -17.98 -3.44
CA ASN A 44 -5.45 -17.56 -4.74
C ASN A 44 -4.81 -16.23 -5.14
N ALA A 45 -4.05 -16.22 -6.24
CA ALA A 45 -3.40 -15.00 -6.73
C ALA A 45 -4.32 -14.11 -7.59
N LEU A 46 -5.38 -14.67 -8.20
CA LEU A 46 -6.36 -13.93 -9.01
C LEU A 46 -7.48 -13.32 -8.15
N LYS A 47 -7.77 -13.95 -7.01
CA LYS A 47 -8.77 -13.51 -6.04
C LYS A 47 -8.19 -13.63 -4.62
N PRO A 48 -7.15 -12.83 -4.30
CA PRO A 48 -6.51 -12.90 -3.00
C PRO A 48 -7.51 -12.52 -1.90
N THR A 49 -7.40 -13.26 -0.80
CA THR A 49 -8.02 -12.92 0.47
C THR A 49 -6.95 -12.94 1.54
N PHE A 50 -6.85 -11.85 2.32
CA PHE A 50 -5.93 -11.72 3.44
C PHE A 50 -6.69 -11.62 4.76
N THR A 51 -6.15 -12.26 5.80
CA THR A 51 -6.73 -12.26 7.15
C THR A 51 -5.62 -12.07 8.18
N PRO A 52 -5.75 -11.15 9.15
CA PRO A 52 -6.85 -10.21 9.37
C PRO A 52 -6.82 -9.03 8.36
N SER A 53 -7.40 -7.87 8.71
CA SER A 53 -7.26 -6.65 7.93
C SER A 53 -5.79 -6.25 7.73
N VAL A 54 -5.55 -5.46 6.69
CA VAL A 54 -4.26 -4.88 6.36
C VAL A 54 -4.27 -3.43 6.83
N LEU A 55 -3.34 -3.07 7.71
CA LEU A 55 -3.12 -1.71 8.19
C LEU A 55 -1.77 -1.21 7.67
N VAL A 56 -1.79 -0.19 6.82
CA VAL A 56 -0.61 0.51 6.33
C VAL A 56 -0.62 1.91 6.88
N THR A 57 0.50 2.33 7.45
CA THR A 57 0.66 3.71 7.89
C THR A 57 1.97 4.29 7.43
N TYR A 58 1.95 5.52 6.92
CA TYR A 58 3.13 6.19 6.37
C TYR A 58 3.24 7.62 6.94
N PRO A 59 4.25 7.92 7.76
CA PRO A 59 4.54 9.29 8.17
C PRO A 59 5.22 10.06 7.03
N HIS A 60 4.82 11.31 6.81
CA HIS A 60 5.43 12.19 5.82
C HIS A 60 5.44 13.64 6.29
N TRP A 61 6.26 14.48 5.63
CA TRP A 61 6.42 15.89 5.96
C TRP A 61 5.61 16.77 5.01
N VAL A 62 4.91 17.76 5.55
CA VAL A 62 4.11 18.73 4.79
C VAL A 62 4.56 20.15 5.14
N PRO A 63 4.84 21.03 4.16
CA PRO A 63 4.87 20.77 2.70
C PRO A 63 6.03 19.83 2.30
N PRO A 64 5.83 18.98 1.27
CA PRO A 64 6.84 18.01 0.86
C PRO A 64 8.07 18.67 0.24
N ILE A 65 9.24 18.13 0.52
CA ILE A 65 10.47 18.45 -0.21
C ILE A 65 10.69 17.34 -1.23
N THR A 66 10.68 17.69 -2.51
CA THR A 66 10.92 16.81 -3.65
C THR A 66 12.22 17.20 -4.34
N ASN A 67 12.69 16.37 -5.27
CA ASN A 67 13.86 16.71 -6.08
C ASN A 67 13.65 18.02 -6.87
N GLU A 68 12.41 18.34 -7.23
CA GLU A 68 12.05 19.52 -8.02
C GLU A 68 12.14 20.82 -7.22
N ASN A 69 11.82 20.80 -5.92
CA ASN A 69 11.80 21.99 -5.07
C ASN A 69 12.98 22.06 -4.08
N HIS A 70 13.90 21.09 -4.13
CA HIS A 70 15.01 20.98 -3.19
C HIS A 70 15.96 22.20 -3.21
N GLU A 71 16.23 22.78 -4.38
CA GLU A 71 17.05 23.99 -4.49
C GLU A 71 16.35 25.20 -3.86
N GLN A 72 15.06 25.38 -4.12
CA GLN A 72 14.26 26.42 -3.50
C GLN A 72 14.22 26.27 -1.97
N TYR A 73 14.09 25.05 -1.46
CA TYR A 73 14.14 24.77 -0.03
C TYR A 73 15.50 25.14 0.59
N LYS A 74 16.61 24.85 -0.10
CA LYS A 74 17.95 25.21 0.38
C LYS A 74 18.14 26.73 0.49
N GLU A 75 17.60 27.48 -0.46
CA GLU A 75 17.69 28.94 -0.48
C GLU A 75 16.76 29.60 0.55
N ASN A 76 15.54 29.08 0.68
CA ASN A 76 14.53 29.59 1.62
C ASN A 76 13.78 28.43 2.30
N PRO A 77 14.30 27.91 3.42
CA PRO A 77 13.68 26.80 4.13
C PRO A 77 12.30 27.19 4.66
N TRP A 78 11.27 26.40 4.33
CA TRP A 78 9.94 26.52 4.92
C TRP A 78 9.77 25.54 6.09
N GLU A 79 8.87 25.90 7.01
CA GLU A 79 8.52 25.02 8.13
C GLU A 79 7.78 23.77 7.62
N GLN A 80 8.20 22.60 8.09
CA GLN A 80 7.51 21.33 7.83
C GLN A 80 6.92 20.79 9.13
N HIS A 81 5.76 20.15 9.03
CA HIS A 81 5.19 19.36 10.12
C HIS A 81 4.98 17.92 9.65
N GLN A 82 5.16 16.99 10.57
CA GLN A 82 4.98 15.57 10.28
C GLN A 82 3.50 15.20 10.41
N VAL A 83 2.96 14.59 9.37
CA VAL A 83 1.62 14.00 9.36
C VAL A 83 1.71 12.49 9.09
N LYS A 84 0.62 11.77 9.29
CA LYS A 84 0.57 10.31 9.14
C LYS A 84 -0.64 9.93 8.29
N ASP A 85 -0.37 9.28 7.17
CA ASP A 85 -1.43 8.63 6.39
C ASP A 85 -1.73 7.24 6.95
N ILE A 86 -3.01 6.88 6.87
CA ILE A 86 -3.53 5.59 7.29
C ILE A 86 -4.32 5.00 6.14
N CYS A 87 -4.04 3.75 5.80
CA CYS A 87 -4.90 2.91 4.99
C CYS A 87 -5.18 1.62 5.75
N HIS A 88 -6.43 1.44 6.12
CA HIS A 88 -6.90 0.25 6.80
C HIS A 88 -7.94 -0.43 5.91
N SER A 89 -7.68 -1.68 5.54
CA SER A 89 -8.48 -2.36 4.52
C SER A 89 -8.64 -3.85 4.77
N PHE A 90 -9.74 -4.42 4.28
CA PHE A 90 -9.86 -5.86 4.05
C PHE A 90 -9.64 -6.15 2.57
N VAL A 91 -8.90 -7.22 2.29
CA VAL A 91 -8.75 -7.74 0.93
C VAL A 91 -9.44 -9.10 0.89
N VAL A 92 -10.51 -9.20 0.09
CA VAL A 92 -11.36 -10.40 0.00
C VAL A 92 -11.77 -10.60 -1.45
N ASP A 93 -11.56 -11.80 -1.98
CA ASP A 93 -11.96 -12.23 -3.33
C ASP A 93 -11.49 -11.28 -4.45
N GLY A 94 -10.29 -10.70 -4.30
CA GLY A 94 -9.72 -9.77 -5.27
C GLY A 94 -10.31 -8.36 -5.22
N ARG A 95 -11.07 -8.04 -4.18
CA ARG A 95 -11.56 -6.68 -3.89
C ARG A 95 -10.88 -6.13 -2.65
N ILE A 96 -10.73 -4.81 -2.61
CA ILE A 96 -10.26 -4.07 -1.45
C ILE A 96 -11.41 -3.26 -0.86
N GLN A 97 -11.73 -3.52 0.40
CA GLN A 97 -12.69 -2.76 1.20
C GLN A 97 -11.91 -1.86 2.14
N PHE A 98 -11.97 -0.56 1.91
CA PHE A 98 -11.38 0.45 2.78
C PHE A 98 -12.28 0.74 3.97
N LEU A 99 -11.69 0.84 5.15
CA LEU A 99 -12.38 1.22 6.37
C LEU A 99 -12.45 2.74 6.52
N ASN A 100 -13.31 3.21 7.42
CA ASN A 100 -13.59 4.64 7.60
C ASN A 100 -12.44 5.41 8.27
N ASP A 101 -11.47 4.72 8.84
CA ASP A 101 -10.25 5.28 9.45
C ASP A 101 -9.11 5.48 8.43
N CYS A 102 -9.34 5.24 7.14
CA CYS A 102 -8.42 5.65 6.08
C CYS A 102 -8.34 7.19 5.96
N THR A 103 -7.14 7.73 5.70
CA THR A 103 -6.94 9.17 5.46
C THR A 103 -7.08 9.57 3.98
N HIS A 104 -7.13 8.61 3.06
CA HIS A 104 -7.28 8.84 1.63
C HIS A 104 -8.74 8.91 1.17
N SER A 105 -8.98 9.44 -0.03
CA SER A 105 -10.32 9.70 -0.58
C SER A 105 -11.23 8.47 -0.73
N LEU A 106 -10.65 7.28 -0.84
CA LEU A 106 -11.41 6.02 -0.94
C LEU A 106 -11.88 5.44 0.41
N ALA A 107 -11.75 6.17 1.52
CA ALA A 107 -12.23 5.72 2.83
C ALA A 107 -13.71 5.29 2.79
N GLY A 108 -14.01 4.14 3.39
CA GLY A 108 -15.36 3.56 3.42
C GLY A 108 -15.86 2.96 2.10
N GLN A 109 -15.03 2.92 1.05
CA GLN A 109 -15.41 2.37 -0.26
C GLN A 109 -14.84 0.97 -0.47
N THR A 110 -15.52 0.20 -1.33
CA THR A 110 -15.02 -1.10 -1.81
C THR A 110 -14.82 -1.03 -3.31
N VAL A 111 -13.62 -1.37 -3.77
CA VAL A 111 -13.26 -1.37 -5.20
C VAL A 111 -12.58 -2.69 -5.57
N ASP A 112 -12.55 -3.00 -6.86
CA ASP A 112 -11.74 -4.12 -7.37
C ASP A 112 -10.25 -3.79 -7.20
N LEU A 113 -9.43 -4.80 -6.86
CA LEU A 113 -7.99 -4.62 -6.88
C LEU A 113 -7.56 -4.34 -8.33
N PRO A 114 -6.93 -3.19 -8.59
CA PRO A 114 -6.47 -2.87 -9.93
C PRO A 114 -5.28 -3.76 -10.30
N GLU A 115 -5.07 -3.91 -11.60
CA GLU A 115 -3.79 -4.40 -12.11
C GLU A 115 -2.67 -3.42 -11.74
N TRP A 116 -1.44 -3.92 -11.71
CA TRP A 116 -0.30 -3.07 -11.47
C TRP A 116 -0.16 -2.03 -12.60
N PRO A 117 0.12 -0.76 -12.27
CA PRO A 117 0.40 0.23 -13.30
C PRO A 117 1.62 -0.22 -14.13
N GLU A 118 1.50 -0.13 -15.46
CA GLU A 118 2.57 -0.52 -16.40
C GLU A 118 3.86 0.27 -16.15
N GLU A 119 3.72 1.51 -15.67
CA GLU A 119 4.83 2.36 -15.27
C GLU A 119 4.89 2.48 -13.75
N THR A 120 5.63 1.59 -13.11
CA THR A 120 6.09 1.82 -11.73
C THR A 120 7.47 2.48 -11.86
N PRO A 121 7.66 3.78 -11.55
CA PRO A 121 9.01 4.34 -11.57
C PRO A 121 9.85 3.59 -10.55
N CYS A 122 10.93 2.99 -11.06
CA CYS A 122 11.93 2.24 -10.30
C CYS A 122 12.57 3.07 -9.20
#